data_AF-A0A1I1QQ57-F1
#
_entry.id   AF-A0A1I1QQ57-F1
#
_cell.length_a   1.000
_cell.length_b   1.000
_cell.length_c   1.000
_cell.angle_alpha   90.00
_cell.angle_beta   90.00
_cell.angle_gamma   90.00
#
_symmetry.space_group_name_H-M   'P 1'
#
loop_
_entity.id
_entity.type
_entity.pdbx_description
1 polymer ?
#
loop_
_entity_poly.entity_id
_entity_poly.type
_entity_poly.pdbx_seq_one_letter_code
_entity_poly.pdbx_strand_id
1 'polypeptide(L)' 'MKHKKFGYVRVSSKDQNEERQIQNMKNLGIEERDIFIDKESRKIWSEIIIKC' A
#
# COMPACT_ATOMS: atom_id res chain seq x y z
N MET A 1 26.82 -6.50 -5.80
CA MET A 1 25.50 -7.05 -5.42
C MET A 1 24.43 -6.23 -6.15
N LYS A 2 23.47 -6.86 -6.85
CA LYS A 2 22.35 -6.13 -7.46
C LYS A 2 21.30 -5.84 -6.38
N HIS A 3 21.11 -4.57 -6.03
CA HIS A 3 20.00 -4.17 -5.17
C HIS A 3 18.72 -4.13 -5.99
N LYS A 4 17.79 -5.06 -5.72
CA LYS A 4 16.44 -5.03 -6.30
C LYS A 4 15.58 -4.10 -5.45
N LYS A 5 14.90 -3.14 -6.07
CA LYS A 5 13.99 -2.20 -5.40
C LYS A 5 12.57 -2.75 -5.50
N PHE A 6 11.86 -2.72 -4.37
CA PHE A 6 10.45 -3.09 -4.30
C PHE A 6 9.64 -1.91 -3.81
N GLY A 7 8.43 -1.76 -4.34
CA GLY A 7 7.48 -0.72 -3.94
C GLY A 7 6.41 -1.32 -3.03
N TYR A 8 6.06 -0.63 -1.95
CA TYR A 8 4.89 -0.96 -1.12
C TYR A 8 4.00 0.27 -1.02
N VAL A 9 2.73 0.09 -1.37
CA VAL A 9 1.69 1.12 -1.39
C VAL A 9 0.58 0.66 -0.48
N ARG A 10 0.21 1.46 0.53
CA ARG A 10 -0.91 1.15 1.44
C ARG A 10 -2.01 2.18 1.29
N VAL A 11 -3.25 1.69 1.22
CA VAL A 11 -4.46 2.47 1.01
C VAL A 11 -5.46 2.10 2.11
N SER A 12 -5.67 3.01 3.06
CA SER A 12 -6.56 2.84 4.22
C SER A 12 -7.94 3.50 4.06
N SER A 13 -8.07 4.42 3.10
CA SER A 13 -9.38 4.97 2.71
C SER A 13 -9.55 4.95 1.19
N LYS A 14 -10.80 4.85 0.75
CA LYS A 14 -11.19 4.91 -0.67
C LYS A 14 -10.85 6.26 -1.32
N ASP A 15 -10.67 7.31 -0.51
CA ASP A 15 -10.35 8.66 -0.99
C ASP A 15 -8.85 8.86 -1.26
N GLN A 16 -8.00 7.91 -0.86
CA GLN A 16 -6.58 7.96 -1.16
C GLN A 16 -6.35 7.56 -2.63
N ASN A 17 -5.72 8.45 -3.40
CA ASN A 17 -5.40 8.20 -4.79
C ASN A 17 -4.18 7.25 -4.90
N GLU A 18 -4.46 5.97 -5.08
CA GLU A 18 -3.48 4.89 -5.24
C GLU A 18 -2.63 5.07 -6.52
N GLU A 19 -3.27 5.59 -7.58
CA GLU A 19 -2.69 5.75 -8.91
C GLU A 19 -1.50 6.72 -8.90
N ARG A 20 -1.59 7.80 -8.13
CA ARG A 20 -0.46 8.71 -7.91
C ARG A 20 0.71 8.03 -7.19
N GLN A 21 0.44 7.16 -6.21
CA GLN A 21 1.50 6.45 -5.51
C GLN A 21 2.21 5.46 -6.43
N ILE A 22 1.45 4.73 -7.26
CA ILE A 22 1.99 3.81 -8.27
C ILE A 22 2.82 4.58 -9.30
N GLN A 23 2.35 5.74 -9.77
CA GLN A 23 3.09 6.55 -10.74
C GLN A 23 4.42 7.04 -10.16
N ASN A 24 4.46 7.43 -8.88
CA ASN A 24 5.70 7.80 -8.21
C ASN A 24 6.67 6.61 -8.11
N MET A 25 6.17 5.40 -7.84
CA MET A 25 7.00 4.19 -7.81
C MET A 25 7.56 3.83 -9.19
N LYS A 26 6.76 3.99 -10.26
CA LYS A 26 7.21 3.86 -11.65
C LYS A 26 8.30 4.86 -12.00
N ASN A 27 8.15 6.12 -11.58
CA ASN A 27 9.15 7.18 -11.78
C ASN A 27 10.47 6.90 -11.02
N LEU A 28 10.42 6.15 -9.92
CA LEU A 28 11.60 5.68 -9.17
C LEU A 28 12.32 4.49 -9.84
N GLY A 29 11.79 4.00 -10.98
CA GLY A 29 12.33 2.86 -11.72
C GLY A 29 11.98 1.51 -11.10
N ILE A 30 10.93 1.43 -10.29
CA ILE A 30 10.41 0.17 -9.76
C ILE A 30 9.46 -0.41 -10.81
N GLU A 31 9.70 -1.65 -11.23
CA GLU A 31 8.80 -2.35 -12.13
C GLU A 31 7.45 -2.59 -11.46
N GLU A 32 6.37 -2.50 -12.23
CA GLU A 32 5.01 -2.71 -11.71
C GLU A 32 4.82 -4.10 -11.07
N ARG A 33 5.56 -5.10 -11.54
CA ARG A 33 5.59 -6.46 -10.97
C ARG A 33 6.15 -6.52 -9.55
N ASP A 34 6.96 -5.53 -9.18
CA ASP A 34 7.61 -5.39 -7.88
C ASP A 34 6.90 -4.35 -7.00
N ILE A 35 5.71 -3.88 -7.38
CA ILE A 35 4.86 -2.97 -6.59
C ILE A 35 3.74 -3.78 -5.92
N PHE A 36 3.73 -3.79 -4.60
CA PHE A 36 2.68 -4.41 -3.79
C PHE A 36 1.71 -3.35 -3.29
N ILE A 37 0.41 -3.58 -3.49
CA ILE A 37 -0.66 -2.67 -3.07
C ILE A 37 -1.48 -3.38 -1.99
N ASP A 38 -1.50 -2.78 -0.80
CA ASP A 38 -2.27 -3.24 0.35
C ASP A 38 -3.49 -2.31 0.54
N LYS A 39 -4.68 -2.87 0.36
CA LYS A 39 -5.94 -2.15 0.54
C LYS A 39 -6.53 -2.56 1.88
N GLU A 40 -6.29 -1.75 2.89
CA GLU A 40 -6.90 -1.94 4.20
C GLU A 40 -8.37 -1.52 4.11
N SER A 41 -9.25 -2.48 3.84
CA SER A 41 -10.67 -2.26 4.04
C SER A 41 -10.90 -1.97 5.52
N ARG A 42 -11.70 -0.94 5.83
CA ARG A 42 -12.24 -0.68 7.17
C ARG A 42 -13.07 -1.89 7.63
N LYS A 43 -12.42 -2.96 8.06
CA LYS A 43 -13.00 -3.87 9.03
C LYS A 43 -12.98 -3.09 10.32
N ILE A 44 -14.17 -2.79 10.82
CA ILE A 44 -14.45 -2.05 12.04
C ILE A 44 -13.46 -2.46 13.15
N TRP A 45 -12.54 -1.56 13.51
CA TRP A 45 -11.63 -1.70 14.64
C TRP A 45 -12.30 -1.28 15.97
N SER A 46 -13.60 -0.99 15.96
CA SER A 46 -14.35 -0.58 17.16
C SER A 46 -14.99 -1.74 17.94
N GLU A 47 -14.64 -3.01 17.67
CA GLU A 47 -15.19 -4.17 18.39
C GLU A 47 -14.14 -5.19 18.86
N ILE A 48 -12.87 -4.78 19.02
CA ILE A 48 -11.84 -5.63 19.67
C ILE A 48 -11.10 -4.84 20.76
N ILE A 49 -11.85 -4.06 21.55
CA ILE A 49 -11.43 -3.64 22.89
C ILE A 49 -12.68 -3.72 23.79
N ILE A 50 -12.99 -4.91 24.28
CA ILE A 50 -13.60 -5.24 25.60
C ILE A 50 -13.61 -6.77 25.66
N LYS A 51 -12.48 -7.32 26.09
CA LYS A 51 -12.31 -8.58 26.83
C LYS A 51 -10.82 -8.73 27.17
N CYS A 52 -10.34 -7.78 27.97
CA CYS A 52 -9.40 -8.12 29.04
C CYS A 52 -10.26 -8.39 30.28
#